data_AF-A0A377LYP5-F1
#
_entry.id   AF-A0A377LYP5-F1
#
_cell.length_a   1.000
_cell.length_b   1.000
_cell.length_c   1.000
_cell.angle_alpha   90.00
_cell.angle_beta   90.00
_cell.angle_gamma   90.00
#
_symmetry.space_group_name_H-M   'P 1'
#
loop_
_entity.id
_entity.type
_entity.pdbx_description
1 polymer ?
#
loop_
_entity_poly.entity_id
_entity_poly.type
_entity_poly.pdbx_seq_one_letter_code
_entity_poly.pdbx_strand_id
1 'polypeptide(L)'
;MLVSLIGTPWLPQIDGGILVLEDINEHPFRVERMLLQLYYAGILERQSAVILGSFTGAAPNDYDAGYSLETMVDFIRSRLDIPVITGLDFGHEQQTVTLALGAQAILKHDETGSRLTIGGHPVLKA
;
A
#
# COMPACT_ATOMS: atom_id res chain seq x y z
N MET A 1 4.50 7.98 -5.67
CA MET A 1 4.67 9.36 -5.13
C MET A 1 5.25 9.43 -3.71
N LEU A 2 4.71 8.71 -2.72
CA LEU A 2 5.12 8.82 -1.30
C LEU A 2 6.63 8.81 -1.05
N VAL A 3 7.37 7.94 -1.74
CA VAL A 3 8.82 7.77 -1.57
C VAL A 3 9.61 9.04 -1.88
N SER A 4 9.15 9.89 -2.81
CA SER A 4 9.84 11.15 -3.14
C SER A 4 9.79 12.19 -2.02
N LEU A 5 8.89 12.01 -1.04
CA LEU A 5 8.77 12.90 0.11
C LEU A 5 9.69 12.52 1.27
N ILE A 6 10.31 11.32 1.23
CA ILE A 6 11.19 10.87 2.32
C ILE A 6 12.37 11.83 2.48
N GLY A 7 12.59 12.29 3.73
CA GLY A 7 13.62 13.27 4.06
C GLY A 7 13.20 14.73 3.86
N THR A 8 11.97 14.98 3.41
CA THR A 8 11.43 16.32 3.23
C THR A 8 10.48 16.73 4.37
N PRO A 9 10.20 18.04 4.57
CA PRO A 9 9.22 18.50 5.55
C PRO A 9 7.77 18.09 5.26
N TRP A 10 7.49 17.56 4.06
CA TRP A 10 6.13 17.24 3.61
C TRP A 10 5.76 15.78 3.81
N LEU A 11 6.68 14.91 4.25
CA LEU A 11 6.34 13.53 4.57
C LEU A 11 5.47 13.47 5.84
N PRO A 12 4.24 12.96 5.76
CA PRO A 12 3.38 12.82 6.93
C PRO A 12 4.03 11.91 7.99
N GLN A 13 4.00 12.35 9.25
CA GLN A 13 4.41 11.53 10.39
C GLN A 13 3.14 10.93 11.02
N ILE A 14 2.81 9.69 10.64
CA ILE A 14 1.61 8.99 11.08
C ILE A 14 2.03 7.65 11.72
N ASP A 15 1.70 7.50 13.00
CA ASP A 15 1.91 6.28 13.76
C ASP A 15 0.56 5.58 14.01
N GLY A 16 0.55 4.25 13.96
CA GLY A 16 -0.65 3.42 14.11
C GLY A 16 -1.63 3.50 12.94
N GLY A 17 -1.23 4.06 11.79
CA GLY A 17 -2.10 4.24 10.63
C GLY A 17 -2.41 2.95 9.85
N ILE A 18 -3.31 3.07 8.87
CA ILE A 18 -3.48 2.07 7.81
C ILE A 18 -2.91 2.69 6.53
N LEU A 19 -1.76 2.20 6.09
CA LEU A 19 -1.08 2.74 4.91
C LEU A 19 -1.56 2.02 3.66
N VAL A 20 -2.12 2.77 2.71
CA VAL A 20 -2.57 2.23 1.41
C VAL A 20 -1.62 2.70 0.31
N LEU A 21 -1.12 1.78 -0.50
CA LEU A 21 -0.14 2.05 -1.57
C LEU A 21 -0.58 1.44 -2.90
N GLU A 22 -0.30 2.15 -3.98
CA GLU A 22 -0.55 1.75 -5.37
C GLU A 22 0.53 2.38 -6.26
N ASP A 23 0.73 1.85 -7.47
CA ASP A 23 1.59 2.49 -8.48
C ASP A 23 1.26 1.98 -9.89
N ILE A 24 1.80 2.65 -10.91
CA ILE A 24 1.59 2.32 -12.34
C ILE A 24 2.90 2.32 -13.12
N ASN A 25 3.06 1.35 -14.03
CA ASN A 25 4.23 1.16 -14.87
C ASN A 25 5.54 0.96 -14.09
N GLU A 26 5.43 0.44 -12.88
CA GLU A 26 6.56 0.09 -12.04
C GLU A 26 6.75 -1.42 -12.00
N HIS A 27 7.89 -1.89 -12.50
CA HIS A 27 8.24 -3.31 -12.44
C HIS A 27 8.30 -3.79 -10.98
N PRO A 28 7.92 -5.05 -10.65
CA PRO A 28 7.93 -5.56 -9.27
C PRO A 28 9.18 -5.24 -8.44
N PHE A 29 10.38 -5.28 -9.03
CA PHE A 29 11.62 -4.97 -8.29
C PHE A 29 11.70 -3.49 -7.86
N ARG A 30 11.09 -2.58 -8.63
CA ARG A 30 11.04 -1.14 -8.29
C ARG A 30 10.06 -0.90 -7.16
N VAL A 31 8.92 -1.60 -7.19
CA VAL A 31 7.95 -1.61 -6.09
C VAL A 31 8.63 -2.15 -4.82
N GLU A 32 9.32 -3.30 -4.90
CA GLU A 32 10.07 -3.85 -3.76
C GLU A 32 11.09 -2.86 -3.21
N ARG A 33 11.89 -2.25 -4.09
CA ARG A 33 12.89 -1.26 -3.69
C ARG A 33 12.26 -0.07 -2.96
N MET A 34 11.11 0.41 -3.42
CA MET A 34 10.37 1.50 -2.78
C MET A 34 9.78 1.08 -1.42
N LEU A 35 9.20 -0.12 -1.33
CA LEU A 35 8.69 -0.65 -0.07
C LEU A 35 9.82 -0.90 0.94
N LEU A 36 10.97 -1.38 0.50
CA LEU A 36 12.16 -1.51 1.33
C LEU A 36 12.68 -0.16 1.81
N GLN A 37 12.62 0.90 0.99
CA GLN A 37 12.97 2.24 1.46
C GLN A 37 12.04 2.72 2.57
N LEU A 38 10.72 2.48 2.44
CA LEU A 38 9.76 2.78 3.51
C LEU A 38 9.99 1.92 4.75
N TYR A 39 10.35 0.65 4.58
CA TYR A 39 10.69 -0.27 5.67
C TYR A 39 11.92 0.20 6.44
N TYR A 40 13.05 0.41 5.76
CA TYR A 40 14.30 0.84 6.40
C TYR A 40 14.27 2.28 6.93
N ALA A 41 13.34 3.12 6.44
CA ALA A 41 13.04 4.42 7.06
C ALA A 41 12.19 4.30 8.34
N GLY A 42 11.77 3.09 8.71
CA GLY A 42 10.91 2.79 9.86
C GLY A 42 9.46 3.23 9.66
N ILE A 43 9.02 3.56 8.44
CA ILE A 43 7.67 4.07 8.17
C ILE A 43 6.66 2.93 8.20
N LEU A 44 6.97 1.79 7.56
CA LEU A 44 6.05 0.65 7.51
C LEU A 44 5.82 0.05 8.91
N GLU A 45 6.87 -0.08 9.72
CA GLU A 45 6.80 -0.68 11.06
C GLU A 45 5.97 0.14 12.05
N ARG A 46 5.75 1.44 11.78
CA ARG A 46 4.90 2.29 12.61
C ARG A 46 3.42 2.15 12.29
N GLN A 47 3.05 1.44 11.23
CA GLN A 47 1.65 1.30 10.83
C GLN A 47 0.97 0.13 11.54
N SER A 48 -0.35 0.18 11.65
CA SER A 48 -1.16 -0.96 12.12
C SER A 48 -1.40 -2.00 11.01
N ALA A 49 -1.38 -1.57 9.75
CA ALA A 49 -1.53 -2.43 8.57
C ALA A 49 -1.02 -1.74 7.31
N VAL A 50 -0.63 -2.53 6.31
CA VAL A 50 -0.39 -2.08 4.93
C VAL A 50 -1.44 -2.71 4.01
N ILE A 51 -2.04 -1.90 3.15
CA ILE A 51 -2.93 -2.35 2.08
C ILE A 51 -2.29 -2.00 0.74
N LEU A 52 -2.13 -3.01 -0.11
CA LEU A 52 -1.63 -2.87 -1.47
C LEU A 52 -2.84 -2.85 -2.42
N GLY A 53 -2.97 -1.72 -3.12
CA GLY A 53 -3.93 -1.52 -4.18
C GLY A 53 -3.47 -2.12 -5.50
N SER A 54 -3.84 -1.47 -6.60
CA SER A 54 -3.48 -1.88 -7.96
C SER A 54 -2.04 -1.48 -8.30
N PHE A 55 -1.27 -2.45 -8.81
CA PHE A 55 0.06 -2.22 -9.38
C PHE A 55 0.02 -2.57 -10.86
N THR A 56 -0.30 -1.59 -11.70
CA THR A 56 -0.63 -1.82 -13.11
C THR A 56 0.58 -1.62 -14.02
N GLY A 57 0.58 -2.23 -15.21
CA GLY A 57 1.73 -2.13 -16.12
C GLY A 57 3.01 -2.78 -15.57
N ALA A 58 2.87 -3.74 -14.64
CA ALA A 58 3.95 -4.36 -13.88
C ALA A 58 4.23 -5.82 -14.32
N ALA A 59 3.92 -6.16 -15.57
CA ALA A 59 4.11 -7.50 -16.10
C ALA A 59 5.60 -7.89 -16.09
N PRO A 60 5.97 -9.07 -15.58
CA PRO A 60 7.32 -9.61 -15.69
C PRO A 60 7.74 -9.82 -17.14
N ASN A 61 9.05 -9.84 -17.37
CA ASN A 61 9.70 -10.23 -18.61
C ASN A 61 10.55 -11.50 -18.41
N ASP A 62 11.11 -12.03 -19.50
CA ASP A 62 11.85 -13.30 -19.50
C ASP A 62 13.02 -13.32 -18.50
N TYR A 63 13.67 -12.17 -18.26
CA TYR A 63 14.82 -12.09 -17.36
C TYR A 63 14.45 -12.23 -15.88
N ASP A 64 13.18 -11.98 -15.52
CA ASP A 64 12.73 -12.06 -14.13
C ASP A 64 12.73 -13.49 -13.59
N ALA A 65 12.75 -14.50 -14.48
CA ALA A 65 12.96 -15.90 -14.13
C ALA A 65 12.06 -16.40 -12.97
N GLY A 66 10.78 -15.97 -12.97
CA GLY A 66 9.79 -16.33 -11.95
C GLY A 66 9.57 -15.27 -10.87
N TYR A 67 10.34 -14.16 -10.87
CA TYR A 67 10.08 -13.03 -9.99
C TYR A 67 8.85 -12.24 -10.49
N SER A 68 7.93 -11.95 -9.56
CA SER A 68 6.63 -11.35 -9.84
C SER A 68 6.18 -10.44 -8.71
N LEU A 69 5.03 -9.78 -8.89
CA LEU A 69 4.38 -9.01 -7.83
C LEU A 69 4.03 -9.87 -6.62
N GLU A 70 3.54 -11.10 -6.82
CA GLU A 70 3.24 -12.03 -5.74
C GLU A 70 4.50 -12.39 -4.95
N THR A 71 5.59 -12.70 -5.64
CA THR A 71 6.88 -13.02 -5.00
C THR A 71 7.40 -11.84 -4.18
N MET A 72 7.28 -10.63 -4.71
CA MET A 72 7.64 -9.39 -4.01
C MET A 72 6.77 -9.18 -2.75
N VAL A 73 5.46 -9.40 -2.84
CA VAL A 73 4.53 -9.28 -1.70
C VAL A 73 4.90 -10.29 -0.61
N ASP A 74 5.20 -11.53 -0.97
CA ASP A 74 5.61 -12.55 -0.01
C ASP A 74 6.94 -12.20 0.67
N PHE A 75 7.88 -11.62 -0.09
CA PHE A 75 9.12 -11.09 0.47
C PHE A 75 8.86 -9.96 1.48
N ILE A 76 7.99 -8.99 1.15
CA ILE A 76 7.64 -7.90 2.07
C ILE A 76 6.94 -8.42 3.33
N ARG A 77 6.01 -9.38 3.18
CA ARG A 77 5.36 -10.06 4.32
C ARG A 77 6.37 -10.74 5.23
N SER A 78 7.44 -11.34 4.68
CA SER A 78 8.49 -11.97 5.49
C SER A 78 9.30 -10.99 6.35
N ARG A 79 9.17 -9.67 6.11
CA ARG A 79 9.91 -8.61 6.81
C ARG A 79 9.08 -7.82 7.81
N LEU A 80 7.76 -7.91 7.75
CA LEU A 80 6.83 -7.10 8.53
C LEU A 80 6.06 -7.96 9.53
N ASP A 81 5.99 -7.50 10.78
CA ASP A 81 5.15 -8.12 11.82
C ASP A 81 3.67 -7.68 11.73
N ILE A 82 3.36 -6.74 10.84
CA ILE A 82 2.02 -6.19 10.63
C ILE A 82 1.36 -6.78 9.37
N PRO A 83 0.03 -6.86 9.31
CA PRO A 83 -0.65 -7.44 8.16
C PRO A 83 -0.43 -6.63 6.88
N VAL A 84 -0.11 -7.34 5.79
CA VAL A 84 -0.05 -6.82 4.42
C VAL A 84 -1.19 -7.43 3.61
N ILE A 85 -2.24 -6.64 3.39
CA ILE A 85 -3.44 -7.04 2.66
C ILE A 85 -3.31 -6.57 1.20
N THR A 86 -3.69 -7.41 0.26
CA THR A 86 -3.59 -7.13 -1.19
C THR A 86 -4.96 -7.17 -1.85
N GLY A 87 -5.05 -6.64 -3.07
CA GLY A 87 -6.23 -6.79 -3.92
C GLY A 87 -7.32 -5.73 -3.70
N LEU A 88 -6.97 -4.59 -3.11
CA LEU A 88 -7.87 -3.44 -3.11
C LEU A 88 -7.91 -2.83 -4.52
N ASP A 89 -9.10 -2.62 -5.08
CA ASP A 89 -9.28 -1.86 -6.32
C ASP A 89 -9.07 -0.35 -6.04
N PHE A 90 -7.80 0.04 -5.94
CA PHE A 90 -7.35 1.41 -5.69
C PHE A 90 -6.06 1.66 -6.46
N GLY A 91 -6.09 2.61 -7.37
CA GLY A 91 -4.94 3.01 -8.17
C GLY A 91 -5.37 3.54 -9.53
N HIS A 92 -4.57 3.22 -10.54
CA HIS A 92 -4.71 3.75 -11.91
C HIS A 92 -5.59 2.88 -12.84
N GLU A 93 -6.32 1.89 -12.30
CA GLU A 93 -7.32 1.14 -13.07
C GLU A 93 -8.62 1.93 -13.24
N GLN A 94 -9.47 1.50 -14.18
CA GLN A 94 -10.83 2.07 -14.33
C GLN A 94 -11.67 1.89 -13.06
N GLN A 95 -11.48 0.76 -12.36
CA GLN A 95 -12.09 0.51 -11.07
C GLN A 95 -11.13 1.01 -9.97
N THR A 96 -11.52 2.10 -9.31
CA THR A 96 -10.73 2.68 -8.23
C THR A 96 -11.66 3.27 -7.19
N VAL A 97 -11.50 2.86 -5.93
CA VAL A 97 -12.25 3.42 -4.81
C VAL A 97 -11.73 4.81 -4.43
N THR A 98 -12.55 5.60 -3.75
CA THR A 98 -12.11 6.88 -3.16
C THR A 98 -11.70 6.67 -1.71
N LEU A 99 -10.47 7.05 -1.36
CA LEU A 99 -9.96 7.00 0.01
C LEU A 99 -9.77 8.41 0.56
N ALA A 100 -10.39 8.71 1.70
CA ALA A 100 -10.22 9.96 2.40
C ALA A 100 -8.93 9.94 3.24
N LEU A 101 -7.82 10.41 2.67
CA LEU A 101 -6.52 10.45 3.38
C LEU A 101 -6.62 11.28 4.66
N GLY A 102 -6.12 10.74 5.78
CA GLY A 102 -6.21 11.36 7.11
C GLY A 102 -7.50 11.07 7.88
N ALA A 103 -8.47 10.40 7.27
CA ALA A 103 -9.67 9.93 7.97
C ALA A 103 -9.37 8.76 8.93
N GLN A 104 -10.27 8.52 9.87
CA GLN A 104 -10.21 7.33 10.72
C GLN A 104 -10.68 6.11 9.93
N ALA A 105 -9.99 5.00 10.09
CA ALA A 105 -10.33 3.76 9.41
C ALA A 105 -10.21 2.54 10.33
N ILE A 106 -11.10 1.57 10.12
CA ILE A 106 -11.07 0.25 10.77
C ILE A 106 -10.94 -0.79 9.68
N LEU A 107 -9.88 -1.58 9.73
CA LEU A 107 -9.67 -2.75 8.88
C LEU A 107 -10.11 -4.02 9.62
N LYS A 108 -10.99 -4.79 8.97
CA LYS A 108 -11.28 -6.18 9.35
C LYS A 108 -10.85 -7.08 8.21
N HIS A 109 -10.12 -8.13 8.54
CA HIS A 109 -9.67 -9.15 7.60
C HIS A 109 -9.81 -10.52 8.25
N ASP A 110 -10.57 -11.41 7.62
CA ASP A 110 -10.80 -12.78 8.05
C ASP A 110 -11.00 -13.70 6.83
N GLU A 111 -11.31 -14.97 7.05
CA GLU A 111 -11.52 -15.99 6.00
C GLU A 111 -12.66 -15.62 5.02
N THR A 112 -13.59 -14.75 5.42
CA THR A 112 -14.71 -14.31 4.59
C THR A 112 -14.37 -13.11 3.71
N GLY A 113 -13.26 -12.42 4.00
CA GLY A 113 -12.72 -11.34 3.18
C GLY A 113 -12.21 -10.14 3.97
N SER A 114 -12.08 -9.02 3.27
CA SER A 114 -11.56 -7.76 3.82
C SER A 114 -12.64 -6.68 3.81
N ARG A 115 -12.70 -5.88 4.88
CA ARG A 115 -13.56 -4.69 4.98
C ARG A 115 -12.78 -3.53 5.57
N LEU A 116 -12.74 -2.42 4.85
CA LEU A 116 -12.22 -1.14 5.32
C LEU A 116 -13.39 -0.18 5.56
N THR A 117 -13.63 0.20 6.81
CA THR A 117 -14.66 1.19 7.18
C THR A 117 -13.99 2.52 7.46
N ILE A 118 -14.38 3.57 6.75
CA ILE A 118 -13.74 4.90 6.79
C ILE A 118 -14.74 5.94 7.31
N GLY A 119 -14.31 6.80 8.23
CA GLY A 119 -15.16 7.84 8.84
C GLY A 119 -14.37 9.06 9.33
N GLY A 120 -15.09 10.11 9.74
CA GLY A 120 -14.49 11.35 10.26
C GLY A 120 -14.00 12.33 9.18
N HIS A 121 -14.10 11.98 7.90
CA HIS A 121 -13.86 12.92 6.81
C HIS A 121 -15.07 13.84 6.58
N PRO A 122 -14.85 15.07 6.09
CA PRO A 122 -15.95 15.97 5.73
C PRO A 122 -16.80 15.38 4.59
N VAL A 123 -18.09 15.66 4.61
CA VAL A 123 -19.07 15.17 3.62
C VAL A 123 -19.96 16.31 3.11
N LEU A 124 -20.58 16.11 1.94
CA LEU A 124 -21.61 17.01 1.44
C LEU A 124 -22.79 17.01 2.41
N LYS A 125 -23.30 18.20 2.72
CA LYS A 125 -24.52 18.35 3.53
C LYS A 125 -25.74 18.20 2.61
N ALA A 126 -26.72 17.43 3.06
CA ALA A 126 -28.02 17.33 2.43
C ALA A 126 -28.82 18.64 2.57
#